data_AF-A0A8J7EW40-F1
#
_entry.id   AF-A0A8J7EW40-F1
#
_cell.length_a   1.000
_cell.length_b   1.000
_cell.length_c   1.000
_cell.angle_alpha   90.00
_cell.angle_beta   90.00
_cell.angle_gamma   90.00
#
_symmetry.space_group_name_H-M   'P 1'
#
loop_
_entity.id
_entity.type
_entity.pdbx_description
1 polymer ?
#
loop_
_entity_poly.entity_id
_entity_poly.type
_entity_poly.pdbx_seq_one_letter_code
_entity_poly.pdbx_strand_id
1 'polypeptide(L)'
;TTTPHPDEAWQFIEYFTSEDVQRRFLLETGYVPSRTDLFNDPELVAEYSYYPDLLGIVQQAVIRPNIAQYSQASDILQRYLSAAITNRMSPERALQSAANETRVLLGRLAS
;
A
#
# COMPACT_ATOMS: atom_id res chain seq x y z
N THR A 1 12.17 16.40 -0.50
CA THR A 1 13.23 16.28 -1.52
C THR A 1 14.47 17.10 -1.14
N THR A 2 14.90 17.09 0.12
CA THR A 2 15.98 17.96 0.64
C THR A 2 17.21 17.19 1.14
N THR A 3 17.49 16.02 0.56
CA THR A 3 18.67 15.24 0.96
C THR A 3 19.96 15.95 0.53
N PRO A 4 21.01 15.98 1.36
CA PRO A 4 22.33 16.46 0.94
C PRO A 4 23.07 15.48 0.02
N HIS A 5 22.54 14.26 -0.18
CA HIS A 5 23.13 13.18 -0.99
C HIS A 5 22.15 12.70 -2.08
N PRO A 6 21.82 13.54 -3.08
CA PRO A 6 20.86 13.17 -4.12
C PRO A 6 21.38 12.08 -5.05
N ASP A 7 22.66 12.11 -5.41
CA ASP A 7 23.25 11.17 -6.36
C ASP A 7 23.42 9.79 -5.74
N GLU A 8 23.90 9.71 -4.49
CA GLU A 8 24.03 8.45 -3.76
C GLU A 8 22.66 7.85 -3.44
N ALA A 9 21.65 8.69 -3.14
CA ALA A 9 20.28 8.23 -2.98
C ALA A 9 19.74 7.62 -4.29
N TRP A 10 20.06 8.22 -5.44
CA TRP A 10 19.66 7.67 -6.73
C TRP A 10 20.37 6.34 -7.04
N GLN A 11 21.68 6.26 -6.83
CA GLN A 11 22.45 5.02 -6.99
C GLN A 11 21.91 3.89 -6.10
N PHE A 12 21.51 4.21 -4.86
CA PHE A 12 20.90 3.22 -3.98
C PHE A 12 19.55 2.74 -4.51
N ILE A 13 18.70 3.63 -5.05
CA ILE A 13 17.43 3.25 -5.67
C ILE A 13 17.68 2.29 -6.85
N GLU A 14 18.63 2.63 -7.73
CA GLU A 14 18.99 1.78 -8.87
C GLU A 14 19.48 0.40 -8.42
N TYR A 15 20.38 0.35 -7.43
CA TYR A 15 20.86 -0.90 -6.86
C TYR A 15 19.73 -1.71 -6.22
N PHE A 16 18.92 -1.10 -5.34
CA PHE A 16 17.90 -1.81 -4.57
C PHE A 16 16.74 -2.31 -5.44
N THR A 17 16.47 -1.64 -6.56
CA THR A 17 15.42 -2.02 -7.53
C THR A 17 15.95 -2.87 -8.69
N SER A 18 17.25 -3.20 -8.70
CA SER A 18 17.82 -4.15 -9.66
C SER A 18 17.22 -5.54 -9.50
N GLU A 19 17.19 -6.29 -10.59
CA GLU A 19 16.60 -7.63 -10.63
C GLU A 19 17.23 -8.59 -9.61
N ASP A 20 18.56 -8.68 -9.59
CA ASP A 20 19.29 -9.57 -8.69
C ASP A 20 19.08 -9.22 -7.23
N VAL A 21 19.01 -7.93 -6.88
CA VAL A 21 18.77 -7.49 -5.51
C VAL A 21 17.33 -7.77 -5.11
N GLN A 22 16.35 -7.53 -5.98
CA GLN A 22 14.95 -7.85 -5.71
C GLN A 22 14.72 -9.37 -5.59
N ARG A 23 15.36 -10.19 -6.43
CA ARG A 23 15.32 -11.66 -6.33
C ARG A 23 15.85 -12.14 -4.99
N ARG A 24 17.04 -11.67 -4.58
CA ARG A 24 17.61 -12.01 -3.26
C ARG A 24 16.74 -11.52 -2.12
N PHE A 25 16.28 -10.28 -2.17
CA PHE A 25 15.42 -9.71 -1.14
C PHE A 25 14.14 -10.53 -0.93
N LEU A 26 13.49 -10.95 -2.01
CA LEU A 26 12.34 -11.83 -1.97
C LEU A 26 12.71 -13.18 -1.31
N LEU A 27 13.73 -13.87 -1.79
CA LEU A 27 14.14 -15.17 -1.26
C LEU A 27 14.49 -15.14 0.24
N GLU A 28 15.08 -14.03 0.70
CA GLU A 28 15.48 -13.86 2.10
C GLU A 28 14.30 -13.47 3.02
N THR A 29 13.29 -12.77 2.50
CA THR A 29 12.26 -12.12 3.33
C THR A 29 10.82 -12.60 3.08
N GLY A 30 10.56 -13.21 1.93
CA GLY A 30 9.23 -13.51 1.43
C GLY A 30 8.42 -12.29 0.97
N TYR A 31 8.97 -11.07 0.97
CA TYR A 31 8.25 -9.90 0.50
C TYR A 31 8.09 -9.90 -1.02
N VAL A 32 6.89 -9.50 -1.46
CA VAL A 32 6.53 -9.37 -2.88
C VAL A 32 7.45 -8.35 -3.55
N PRO A 33 8.11 -8.69 -4.67
CA PRO A 33 9.04 -7.81 -5.34
C PRO A 33 8.32 -6.69 -6.09
N SER A 34 9.03 -5.60 -6.32
CA SER A 34 8.53 -4.48 -7.15
C SER A 34 8.60 -4.75 -8.66
N ARG A 35 9.39 -5.74 -9.09
CA ARG A 35 9.55 -6.11 -10.51
C ARG A 35 8.56 -7.21 -10.90
N THR A 36 7.75 -6.94 -11.92
CA THR A 36 6.74 -7.87 -12.43
C THR A 36 7.34 -9.15 -13.03
N ASP A 37 8.54 -9.06 -13.62
CA ASP A 37 9.17 -10.20 -14.31
C ASP A 37 9.52 -11.32 -13.32
N LEU A 38 9.78 -10.97 -12.05
CA LEU A 38 10.09 -11.92 -10.98
C LEU A 38 8.89 -12.79 -10.55
N PHE A 39 7.66 -12.42 -10.94
CA PHE A 39 6.47 -13.23 -10.61
C PHE A 39 6.39 -14.54 -11.40
N ASN A 40 7.10 -14.63 -12.53
CA ASN A 40 7.16 -15.83 -13.36
C ASN A 40 8.58 -16.42 -13.44
N ASP A 41 9.50 -15.92 -12.61
CA ASP A 41 10.86 -16.43 -12.55
C ASP A 41 10.85 -17.89 -12.06
N PRO A 42 11.44 -18.84 -12.81
CA PRO A 42 11.34 -20.26 -12.48
C PRO A 42 11.91 -20.64 -11.10
N GLU A 43 12.96 -19.96 -10.64
CA GLU A 43 13.55 -20.20 -9.32
C GLU A 43 12.59 -19.73 -8.22
N LEU A 44 12.00 -18.55 -8.41
CA LEU A 44 11.04 -18.00 -7.45
C LEU A 44 9.73 -18.76 -7.43
N VAL A 45 9.23 -19.22 -8.57
CA VAL A 45 8.00 -20.03 -8.66
C VAL A 45 8.21 -21.42 -8.06
N ALA A 46 9.42 -21.98 -8.13
CA ALA A 46 9.73 -23.25 -7.48
C ALA A 46 9.59 -23.16 -5.94
N GLU A 47 10.00 -22.05 -5.33
CA GLU A 47 9.84 -21.79 -3.90
C GLU A 47 8.43 -21.28 -3.56
N TYR A 48 7.88 -20.39 -4.39
CA TYR A 48 6.61 -19.70 -4.19
C TYR A 48 5.65 -19.94 -5.36
N SER A 49 5.13 -21.17 -5.46
CA SER A 49 4.24 -21.61 -6.56
C SER A 49 3.01 -20.73 -6.83
N TYR A 50 2.57 -19.93 -5.86
CA TYR A 50 1.44 -19.01 -5.98
C TYR A 50 1.77 -17.66 -6.65
N TYR A 51 3.04 -17.39 -6.96
CA TYR A 51 3.46 -16.09 -7.52
C TYR A 51 2.81 -15.73 -8.85
N PRO A 52 2.65 -16.63 -9.83
CA PRO A 52 1.99 -16.30 -11.09
C PRO A 52 0.54 -15.83 -10.88
N ASP A 53 -0.19 -16.44 -9.93
CA ASP A 53 -1.55 -16.03 -9.56
C ASP A 53 -1.56 -14.70 -8.82
N LEU A 54 -0.56 -14.47 -7.96
CA LEU A 54 -0.41 -13.22 -7.22
C LEU A 54 -0.22 -12.01 -8.14
N LEU A 55 0.44 -12.18 -9.29
CA LEU A 55 0.60 -11.09 -10.27
C LEU A 55 -0.76 -10.53 -10.70
N GLY A 56 -1.73 -11.41 -10.96
CA GLY A 56 -3.09 -11.02 -11.32
C GLY A 56 -3.80 -10.24 -10.20
N ILE A 57 -3.59 -10.65 -8.95
CA ILE A 57 -4.15 -9.97 -7.76
C ILE A 57 -3.54 -8.57 -7.61
N VAL A 58 -2.21 -8.46 -7.72
CA VAL A 58 -1.48 -7.18 -7.56
C VAL A 58 -1.89 -6.18 -8.65
N GLN A 59 -2.07 -6.64 -9.90
CA GLN A 59 -2.49 -5.79 -11.01
C GLN A 59 -3.92 -5.23 -10.86
N GLN A 60 -4.75 -5.87 -10.05
CA GLN A 60 -6.13 -5.44 -9.76
C GLN A 60 -6.26 -4.69 -8.43
N ALA A 61 -5.15 -4.48 -7.71
CA ALA A 61 -5.18 -3.84 -6.41
C ALA A 61 -5.69 -2.40 -6.50
N VAL A 62 -6.64 -2.06 -5.62
CA VAL A 62 -7.13 -0.68 -5.50
C VAL A 62 -6.18 0.11 -4.63
N ILE A 63 -5.53 1.12 -5.23
CA ILE A 63 -4.65 2.02 -4.50
C ILE A 63 -5.49 2.87 -3.54
N ARG A 64 -4.98 3.04 -2.32
CA ARG A 64 -5.57 3.94 -1.32
C ARG A 64 -5.65 5.38 -1.88
N PRO A 65 -6.67 6.18 -1.53
CA PRO A 65 -6.83 7.54 -2.06
C PRO A 65 -5.56 8.40 -1.95
N ASN A 66 -5.09 8.91 -3.08
CA ASN A 66 -3.92 9.79 -3.15
C ASN A 66 -4.31 11.24 -2.83
N ILE A 67 -4.51 11.53 -1.55
CA ILE A 67 -4.88 12.86 -1.03
C ILE A 67 -3.91 13.25 0.09
N ALA A 68 -3.61 14.54 0.24
CA ALA A 68 -2.67 15.00 1.26
C ALA A 68 -3.15 14.71 2.70
N GLN A 69 -4.46 14.55 2.91
CA GLN A 69 -5.08 14.24 4.20
C GLN A 69 -5.31 12.73 4.38
N TYR A 70 -4.62 11.88 3.60
CA TYR A 70 -4.90 10.45 3.60
C TYR A 70 -4.79 9.83 5.00
N SER A 71 -3.78 10.23 5.78
CA SER A 71 -3.60 9.78 7.16
C SER A 71 -4.83 10.12 8.03
N GLN A 72 -5.29 11.37 8.00
CA GLN A 72 -6.47 11.79 8.77
C GLN A 72 -7.76 11.10 8.29
N ALA A 73 -7.94 10.95 6.97
CA ALA A 73 -9.09 10.26 6.41
C ALA A 73 -9.10 8.77 6.80
N SER A 74 -7.93 8.13 6.80
CA SER A 74 -7.73 6.75 7.25
C SER A 74 -8.04 6.60 8.75
N ASP A 75 -7.59 7.53 9.59
CA ASP A 75 -7.86 7.52 11.03
C ASP A 75 -9.36 7.65 11.33
N ILE A 76 -10.07 8.55 10.61
CA ILE A 76 -11.53 8.68 10.68
C ILE A 76 -12.19 7.34 10.37
N LEU A 77 -11.85 6.74 9.24
CA LEU A 77 -12.42 5.45 8.82
C LEU A 77 -12.15 4.35 9.86
N GLN A 78 -10.92 4.23 10.37
CA GLN A 78 -10.53 3.21 11.34
C GLN A 78 -11.32 3.32 12.65
N ARG A 79 -11.52 4.53 13.18
CA ARG A 79 -12.32 4.73 14.41
C ARG A 79 -13.75 4.24 14.25
N TYR A 80 -14.41 4.60 13.16
CA TYR A 80 -15.80 4.21 12.92
C TYR A 80 -15.92 2.72 12.57
N LEU A 81 -14.97 2.17 11.82
CA LEU A 81 -14.92 0.75 11.54
C LEU A 81 -14.76 -0.07 12.83
N SER A 82 -13.88 0.36 13.73
CA SER A 82 -13.72 -0.24 15.07
C SER A 82 -15.02 -0.20 15.88
N ALA A 83 -15.74 0.93 15.86
CA ALA A 83 -17.03 1.05 16.54
C ALA A 83 -18.10 0.11 15.95
N ALA A 84 -18.12 -0.09 14.63
CA ALA A 84 -19.01 -1.06 13.99
C ALA A 84 -18.67 -2.51 14.36
N ILE A 85 -17.39 -2.89 14.25
CA ILE A 85 -16.91 -4.25 14.57
C ILE A 85 -17.16 -4.61 16.04
N THR A 86 -17.05 -3.64 16.94
CA THR A 86 -17.26 -3.83 18.39
C THR A 86 -18.72 -3.64 18.82
N ASN A 87 -19.66 -3.56 17.86
CA ASN A 87 -21.10 -3.37 18.10
C ASN A 87 -21.46 -2.10 18.90
N ARG A 88 -20.58 -1.10 18.94
CA ARG A 88 -20.84 0.21 19.56
C ARG A 88 -21.67 1.13 18.65
N MET A 89 -21.66 0.87 17.34
CA MET A 89 -22.47 1.53 16.33
C MET A 89 -22.95 0.49 15.31
N SER A 90 -24.10 0.74 14.67
CA SER A 90 -24.46 -0.09 13.50
C SER A 90 -23.51 0.19 12.34
N PRO A 91 -23.24 -0.78 11.45
CA PRO A 91 -22.39 -0.58 10.28
C PRO A 91 -22.81 0.62 9.43
N GLU A 92 -24.12 0.79 9.21
CA GLU A 92 -24.67 1.89 8.39
C GLU A 92 -24.37 3.24 9.04
N ARG A 93 -24.61 3.37 10.36
CA ARG A 93 -24.34 4.62 11.08
C ARG A 93 -22.84 4.92 11.11
N ALA A 94 -22.01 3.91 11.37
CA ALA A 94 -20.56 4.07 11.41
C ALA A 94 -20.01 4.58 10.07
N LEU A 95 -20.40 3.96 8.95
CA LEU A 95 -19.95 4.37 7.62
C LEU A 95 -20.50 5.75 7.23
N GLN A 96 -21.75 6.07 7.58
CA GLN A 96 -22.30 7.41 7.32
C GLN A 96 -21.55 8.49 8.12
N SER A 97 -21.22 8.22 9.39
CA SER A 97 -20.44 9.14 10.22
C SER A 97 -19.01 9.31 9.68
N ALA A 98 -18.33 8.22 9.29
CA ALA A 98 -17.02 8.27 8.67
C ALA A 98 -17.02 9.10 7.39
N ALA A 99 -18.02 8.90 6.52
CA ALA A 99 -18.16 9.65 5.28
C ALA A 99 -18.40 11.14 5.54
N ASN A 100 -19.27 11.48 6.51
CA ASN A 100 -19.56 12.88 6.84
C ASN A 100 -18.33 13.61 7.41
N GLU A 101 -17.63 13.00 8.36
CA GLU A 101 -16.43 13.60 8.96
C GLU A 101 -15.30 13.74 7.93
N THR A 102 -15.12 12.75 7.05
CA THR A 102 -14.15 12.83 5.94
C THR A 102 -14.51 13.97 4.97
N ARG A 103 -15.78 14.17 4.62
CA ARG A 103 -16.19 15.31 3.78
C ARG A 103 -15.87 16.66 4.43
N VAL A 104 -16.05 16.78 5.74
CA VAL A 104 -15.68 18.00 6.49
C VAL A 104 -14.17 18.22 6.45
N LEU A 105 -13.37 17.18 6.67
CA LEU A 105 -11.90 17.25 6.58
C LEU A 105 -11.46 17.76 5.20
N LEU A 106 -12.05 17.26 4.12
CA LEU A 106 -11.71 17.67 2.76
C LEU A 106 -12.24 19.07 2.42
N GLY A 107 -13.41 19.45 2.94
CA GLY A 107 -14.03 20.76 2.70
C GLY A 107 -13.27 21.93 3.32
N ARG A 108 -12.58 21.73 4.47
CA ARG A 108 -11.80 22.77 5.18
C ARG A 108 -10.62 23.36 4.40
N LEU A 109 -10.26 22.76 3.27
CA LEU A 109 -9.11 23.18 2.44
C LEU A 109 -9.53 23.74 1.08
N ALA A 110 -10.82 23.65 0.74
CA ALA A 110 -11.38 24.27 -0.47
C ALA A 110 -11.78 25.74 -0.23
N SER A 111 -11.61 26.24 0.99
CA SER A 111 -11.88 27.61 1.46
C SER A 111 -10.60 28.26 1.95
#